data_AF-A0A453FEL6-F1
#
_entry.id   AF-A0A453FEL6-F1
#
_cell.length_a   1.000
_cell.length_b   1.000
_cell.length_c   1.000
_cell.angle_alpha   90.00
_cell.angle_beta   90.00
_cell.angle_gamma   90.00
#
_symmetry.space_group_name_H-M   'P 1'
#
loop_
_entity.id
_entity.type
_entity.pdbx_description
1 polymer ?
#
loop_
_entity_poly.entity_id
_entity_poly.type
_entity_poly.pdbx_seq_one_letter_code
_entity_poly.pdbx_strand_id
1 'polypeptide(L)'
;IQRVVLAECTKKFGPWMVTHCMELLAADNDYADIMLHEERPNFGGISIEELHRLVYAQVLCSHSSTWQIAPTYLSSCLNQGLGLLEILLLKQPIQDNRLVLKTLELCRLYELENVGTNIMKIAGCYHWKHGRKGTGVYWFQQAHDKVRLDRIAQQLFERIGKSVADDNFKQWEGLLELLGSDIGSAGGLEFLHRYRDFKRSLQQALEGRTGEAARQTVEFLIQLMRNPSTPQRFWLPLLHDSVKLLNCKPRPLLNVAETTLLLNKLQELSMAKLRPDF
;
A
#
# COMPACT_ATOMS: atom_id res chain seq x y z
N ILE A 1 18.17 -22.96 -47.36
CA ILE A 1 16.71 -22.75 -47.56
C ILE A 1 16.10 -22.05 -46.35
N GLN A 2 16.26 -22.55 -45.12
CA GLN A 2 15.65 -21.95 -43.92
C GLN A 2 16.01 -20.46 -43.67
N ARG A 3 17.29 -20.08 -43.80
CA ARG A 3 17.70 -18.65 -43.69
C ARG A 3 17.02 -17.74 -44.73
N VAL A 4 16.75 -18.27 -45.93
CA VAL A 4 16.08 -17.53 -47.00
C VAL A 4 14.59 -17.40 -46.70
N VAL A 5 13.95 -18.48 -46.24
CA VAL A 5 12.55 -18.45 -45.79
C VAL A 5 12.37 -17.42 -44.68
N LEU A 6 13.25 -17.45 -43.67
CA LEU A 6 13.18 -16.49 -42.57
C LEU A 6 13.34 -15.04 -43.04
N ALA A 7 14.34 -14.77 -43.89
CA ALA A 7 14.56 -13.43 -44.43
C ALA A 7 13.36 -12.94 -45.26
N GLU A 8 12.72 -13.82 -46.03
CA GLU A 8 11.51 -13.48 -46.78
C GLU A 8 10.31 -13.26 -45.86
N CYS A 9 10.18 -14.06 -44.79
CA CYS A 9 9.13 -13.89 -43.80
C CYS A 9 9.24 -12.55 -43.06
N THR A 10 10.44 -12.18 -42.61
CA THR A 10 10.70 -10.89 -41.94
C THR A 10 10.40 -9.69 -42.85
N LYS A 11 10.60 -9.82 -44.17
CA LYS A 11 10.29 -8.76 -45.14
C LYS A 11 8.81 -8.61 -45.44
N LYS A 12 8.07 -9.74 -45.49
CA LYS A 12 6.70 -9.78 -46.05
C LYS A 12 5.61 -9.85 -45.00
N PHE A 13 5.91 -10.31 -43.78
CA PHE A 13 4.92 -10.53 -42.74
C PHE A 13 5.22 -9.77 -41.46
N GLY A 14 4.19 -9.59 -40.65
CA GLY A 14 4.29 -8.91 -39.35
C GLY A 14 4.95 -9.78 -38.26
N PRO A 15 5.32 -9.18 -37.13
CA PRO A 15 6.07 -9.84 -36.05
C PRO A 15 5.45 -11.15 -35.56
N TRP A 16 4.12 -11.23 -35.44
CA TRP A 16 3.42 -12.46 -35.05
C TRP A 16 3.80 -13.66 -35.95
N MET A 17 3.70 -13.49 -37.27
CA MET A 17 3.99 -14.56 -38.22
C MET A 17 5.45 -14.97 -38.14
N VAL A 18 6.36 -13.99 -38.04
CA VAL A 18 7.80 -14.27 -38.01
C VAL A 18 8.18 -15.04 -36.75
N THR A 19 7.65 -14.64 -35.58
CA THR A 19 7.90 -15.34 -34.30
C THR A 19 7.41 -16.79 -34.35
N HIS A 20 6.19 -17.04 -34.81
CA HIS A 20 5.65 -18.40 -34.82
C HIS A 20 6.17 -19.27 -35.97
N CYS A 21 6.55 -18.68 -37.10
CA CYS A 21 7.25 -19.42 -38.15
C CYS A 21 8.59 -19.98 -37.66
N MET A 22 9.30 -19.26 -36.77
CA MET A 22 10.54 -19.79 -36.18
C MET A 22 10.28 -21.03 -35.33
N GLU A 23 9.23 -21.02 -34.51
CA GLU A 23 8.84 -22.16 -33.67
C GLU A 23 8.53 -23.39 -34.54
N LEU A 24 7.82 -23.20 -35.65
CA LEU A 24 7.54 -24.27 -36.62
C LEU A 24 8.80 -24.77 -37.33
N LEU A 25 9.75 -23.88 -37.64
CA LEU A 25 11.01 -24.24 -38.29
C LEU A 25 11.96 -25.01 -37.37
N ALA A 26 11.94 -24.71 -36.07
CA ALA A 26 12.74 -25.38 -35.05
C ALA A 26 12.20 -26.77 -34.71
N ALA A 27 10.86 -26.94 -34.66
CA ALA A 27 10.21 -28.15 -34.17
C ALA A 27 10.65 -29.46 -34.87
N ASP A 28 10.92 -29.41 -36.17
CA ASP A 28 11.27 -30.60 -36.97
C ASP A 28 12.70 -30.53 -37.56
N ASN A 29 13.58 -29.65 -37.04
CA ASN A 29 14.92 -29.49 -37.62
C ASN A 29 16.02 -29.00 -36.65
N ASP A 30 16.89 -29.92 -36.24
CA ASP A 30 18.02 -29.65 -35.34
C ASP A 30 18.96 -28.52 -35.79
N TYR A 31 19.19 -28.39 -37.11
CA TYR A 31 20.06 -27.32 -37.61
C TYR A 31 19.40 -25.94 -37.49
N ALA A 32 18.09 -25.84 -37.77
CA ALA A 32 17.34 -24.60 -37.57
C ALA A 32 17.26 -24.25 -36.09
N ASP A 33 17.01 -25.24 -35.24
CA ASP A 33 16.95 -25.10 -33.78
C ASP A 33 18.24 -24.47 -33.24
N ILE A 34 19.39 -25.11 -33.50
CA ILE A 34 20.71 -24.59 -33.08
C ILE A 34 20.92 -23.17 -33.62
N MET A 35 20.65 -22.93 -34.90
CA MET A 35 20.87 -21.62 -35.52
C MET A 35 20.00 -20.50 -34.93
N LEU A 36 18.76 -20.82 -34.54
CA LEU A 36 17.79 -19.86 -34.00
C LEU A 36 18.08 -19.52 -32.54
N HIS A 37 18.56 -20.50 -31.77
CA HIS A 37 18.90 -20.36 -30.34
C HIS A 37 20.34 -19.92 -30.08
N GLU A 38 21.24 -19.99 -31.08
CA GLU A 38 22.61 -19.50 -30.96
C GLU A 38 22.65 -17.99 -30.65
N GLU A 39 23.25 -17.64 -29.52
CA GLU A 39 23.47 -16.25 -29.09
C GLU A 39 24.45 -15.54 -30.01
N ARG A 40 24.16 -14.27 -30.31
CA ARG A 40 24.99 -13.50 -31.25
C ARG A 40 25.50 -12.21 -30.62
N PRO A 41 26.83 -12.01 -30.57
CA PRO A 41 27.41 -10.79 -30.00
C PRO A 41 26.94 -9.51 -30.68
N ASN A 42 26.69 -9.55 -32.00
CA ASN A 42 26.20 -8.41 -32.76
C ASN A 42 24.74 -8.02 -32.43
N PHE A 43 24.00 -8.87 -31.73
CA PHE A 43 22.66 -8.58 -31.22
C PHE A 43 22.67 -8.29 -29.71
N GLY A 44 23.84 -8.03 -29.12
CA GLY A 44 23.95 -7.81 -27.68
C GLY A 44 23.78 -9.10 -26.87
N GLY A 45 24.18 -10.24 -27.44
CA GLY A 45 24.18 -11.54 -26.76
C GLY A 45 22.85 -12.29 -26.84
N ILE A 46 21.85 -11.79 -27.56
CA ILE A 46 20.57 -12.51 -27.73
C ILE A 46 20.56 -13.35 -29.00
N SER A 47 19.69 -14.36 -29.02
CA SER A 47 19.46 -15.23 -30.19
C SER A 47 18.53 -14.57 -31.22
N ILE A 48 18.42 -15.14 -32.43
CA ILE A 48 17.47 -14.66 -33.44
C ILE A 48 16.03 -14.83 -32.91
N GLU A 49 15.75 -15.97 -32.30
CA GLU A 49 14.45 -16.30 -31.76
C GLU A 49 14.05 -15.31 -30.66
N GLU A 50 14.94 -15.07 -29.69
CA GLU A 50 14.72 -14.11 -28.63
C GLU A 50 14.45 -12.72 -29.20
N LEU A 51 15.28 -12.25 -30.15
CA LEU A 51 15.07 -10.96 -30.82
C LEU A 51 13.64 -10.80 -31.36
N HIS A 52 13.13 -11.81 -32.07
CA HIS A 52 11.80 -11.72 -32.68
C HIS A 52 10.66 -11.90 -31.67
N ARG A 53 10.85 -12.71 -30.62
CA ARG A 53 9.92 -12.75 -29.49
C ARG A 53 9.83 -11.40 -28.79
N LEU A 54 10.95 -10.72 -28.56
CA LEU A 54 10.98 -9.39 -27.96
C LEU A 54 10.25 -8.36 -28.83
N VAL A 55 10.49 -8.37 -30.15
CA VAL A 55 9.79 -7.48 -31.09
C VAL A 55 8.29 -7.74 -31.07
N TYR A 56 7.87 -9.00 -31.09
CA TYR A 56 6.44 -9.32 -31.05
C TYR A 56 5.81 -8.96 -29.71
N ALA A 57 6.49 -9.23 -28.59
CA ALA A 57 6.05 -8.81 -27.27
C ALA A 57 5.85 -7.29 -27.19
N GLN A 58 6.75 -6.49 -27.77
CA GLN A 58 6.60 -5.03 -27.83
C GLN A 58 5.33 -4.60 -28.59
N VAL A 59 4.96 -5.29 -29.67
CA VAL A 59 3.69 -5.06 -30.38
C VAL A 59 2.49 -5.43 -29.50
N LEU A 60 2.55 -6.54 -28.77
CA LEU A 60 1.49 -6.91 -27.83
C LEU A 60 1.33 -5.86 -26.72
N CYS A 61 2.43 -5.31 -26.23
CA CYS A 61 2.47 -4.30 -25.18
C CYS A 61 1.91 -2.94 -25.61
N SER A 62 1.89 -2.61 -26.91
CA SER A 62 1.42 -1.31 -27.39
C SER A 62 -0.12 -1.19 -27.38
N HIS A 63 -0.84 -2.31 -27.20
CA HIS A 63 -2.29 -2.35 -27.22
C HIS A 63 -2.90 -2.83 -25.90
N SER A 64 -3.95 -2.14 -25.44
CA SER A 64 -4.60 -2.37 -24.14
C SER A 64 -5.30 -3.73 -24.01
N SER A 65 -5.67 -4.37 -25.12
CA SER A 65 -6.33 -5.68 -25.13
C SER A 65 -5.35 -6.86 -25.17
N THR A 66 -4.13 -6.65 -25.65
CA THR A 66 -3.18 -7.74 -25.94
C THR A 66 -1.97 -7.76 -25.01
N TRP A 67 -1.72 -6.71 -24.24
CA TRP A 67 -0.53 -6.63 -23.37
C TRP A 67 -0.46 -7.78 -22.36
N GLN A 68 -1.60 -8.36 -21.94
CA GLN A 68 -1.65 -9.50 -21.01
C GLN A 68 -1.04 -10.79 -21.61
N ILE A 69 -0.89 -10.85 -22.92
CA ILE A 69 -0.25 -11.96 -23.63
C ILE A 69 1.26 -11.76 -23.67
N ALA A 70 1.75 -10.51 -23.67
CA ALA A 70 3.18 -10.23 -23.76
C ALA A 70 4.05 -10.93 -22.69
N PRO A 71 3.62 -11.05 -21.41
CA PRO A 71 4.37 -11.77 -20.39
C PRO A 71 4.73 -13.21 -20.77
N THR A 72 3.89 -13.94 -21.51
CA THR A 72 4.19 -15.33 -21.89
C THR A 72 5.36 -15.42 -22.86
N TYR A 73 5.51 -14.43 -23.74
CA TYR A 73 6.67 -14.35 -24.65
C TYR A 73 7.91 -13.83 -23.91
N LEU A 74 7.74 -12.79 -23.09
CA LEU A 74 8.86 -12.20 -22.36
C LEU A 74 9.48 -13.18 -21.35
N SER A 75 8.69 -14.01 -20.66
CA SER A 75 9.21 -14.99 -19.72
C SER A 75 9.98 -16.13 -20.39
N SER A 76 9.77 -16.37 -21.68
CA SER A 76 10.53 -17.36 -22.46
C SER A 76 11.86 -16.85 -22.99
N CYS A 77 12.15 -15.55 -22.84
CA CYS A 77 13.37 -14.92 -23.31
C CYS A 77 14.41 -14.91 -22.18
N LEU A 78 15.52 -15.63 -22.34
CA LEU A 78 16.49 -15.91 -21.28
C LEU A 78 17.31 -14.69 -20.86
N ASN A 79 17.56 -13.75 -21.77
CA ASN A 79 18.48 -12.65 -21.52
C ASN A 79 17.76 -11.36 -21.16
N GLN A 80 16.95 -10.82 -22.07
CA GLN A 80 16.35 -9.49 -21.91
C GLN A 80 14.86 -9.52 -21.53
N GLY A 81 14.25 -10.70 -21.53
CA GLY A 81 12.82 -10.91 -21.32
C GLY A 81 12.29 -10.35 -20.01
N LEU A 82 12.88 -10.78 -18.89
CA LEU A 82 12.45 -10.40 -17.56
C LEU A 82 12.55 -8.89 -17.33
N GLY A 83 13.67 -8.25 -17.70
CA GLY A 83 13.82 -6.81 -17.55
C GLY A 83 12.77 -6.01 -18.33
N LEU A 84 12.41 -6.45 -19.53
CA LEU A 84 11.34 -5.83 -20.32
C LEU A 84 9.95 -6.10 -19.72
N LEU A 85 9.74 -7.26 -19.11
CA LEU A 85 8.51 -7.57 -18.38
C LEU A 85 8.34 -6.66 -17.17
N GLU A 86 9.40 -6.41 -16.39
CA GLU A 86 9.35 -5.46 -15.27
C GLU A 86 8.92 -4.05 -15.74
N ILE A 87 9.52 -3.57 -16.83
CA ILE A 87 9.19 -2.27 -17.43
C ILE A 87 7.73 -2.24 -17.90
N LEU A 88 7.24 -3.32 -18.51
CA LEU A 88 5.86 -3.44 -18.96
C LEU A 88 4.87 -3.32 -17.79
N LEU A 89 5.12 -4.07 -16.71
CA LEU A 89 4.24 -4.13 -15.55
C LEU A 89 4.19 -2.76 -14.83
N LEU A 90 5.33 -2.08 -14.72
CA LEU A 90 5.41 -0.73 -14.12
C LEU A 90 4.69 0.35 -14.95
N LYS A 91 4.50 0.14 -16.25
CA LYS A 91 3.79 1.07 -17.14
C LYS A 91 2.28 0.85 -17.18
N GLN A 92 1.76 -0.19 -16.53
CA GLN A 92 0.32 -0.45 -16.56
C GLN A 92 -0.46 0.67 -15.86
N PRO A 93 -1.66 1.02 -16.37
CA PRO A 93 -2.51 2.02 -15.74
C PRO A 93 -2.87 1.62 -14.30
N ILE A 94 -2.66 2.54 -13.38
CA ILE A 94 -2.89 2.35 -11.94
C ILE A 94 -4.21 2.95 -11.44
N GLN A 95 -5.02 3.54 -12.34
CA GLN A 95 -6.28 4.19 -11.99
C GLN A 95 -7.39 3.20 -11.63
N ASP A 96 -7.35 2.02 -12.26
CA ASP A 96 -8.29 0.92 -12.09
C ASP A 96 -7.68 -0.15 -11.17
N ASN A 97 -8.27 -0.33 -9.99
CA ASN A 97 -7.83 -1.35 -9.03
C ASN A 97 -7.87 -2.76 -9.61
N ARG A 98 -8.82 -3.06 -10.51
CA ARG A 98 -8.89 -4.38 -11.15
C ARG A 98 -7.65 -4.65 -11.99
N LEU A 99 -7.15 -3.62 -12.68
CA LEU A 99 -5.94 -3.70 -13.48
C LEU A 99 -4.70 -3.84 -12.60
N VAL A 100 -4.61 -3.06 -11.52
CA VAL A 100 -3.52 -3.18 -10.53
C VAL A 100 -3.44 -4.61 -9.99
N LEU A 101 -4.56 -5.19 -9.56
CA LEU A 101 -4.59 -6.56 -9.04
C LEU A 101 -4.14 -7.60 -10.07
N LYS A 102 -4.54 -7.45 -11.35
CA LYS A 102 -4.05 -8.32 -12.43
C LYS A 102 -2.55 -8.20 -12.63
N THR A 103 -2.01 -6.98 -12.60
CA THR A 103 -0.57 -6.75 -12.74
C THR A 103 0.20 -7.35 -11.56
N LEU A 104 -0.34 -7.26 -10.34
CA LEU A 104 0.25 -7.88 -9.15
C LEU A 104 0.25 -9.42 -9.23
N GLU A 105 -0.81 -10.02 -9.79
CA GLU A 105 -0.85 -11.46 -10.01
C GLU A 105 0.19 -11.92 -11.03
N LEU A 106 0.44 -11.12 -12.08
CA LEU A 106 1.55 -11.36 -13.00
C LEU A 106 2.91 -11.22 -12.29
N CYS A 107 3.10 -10.20 -11.44
CA CYS A 107 4.31 -10.09 -10.63
C CYS A 107 4.53 -11.34 -9.77
N ARG A 108 3.48 -11.88 -9.16
CA ARG A 108 3.54 -13.11 -8.35
C ARG A 108 3.88 -14.33 -9.20
N LEU A 109 3.26 -14.46 -10.39
CA LEU A 109 3.48 -15.59 -11.29
C LEU A 109 4.94 -15.66 -11.80
N TYR A 110 5.57 -14.51 -12.01
CA TYR A 110 6.94 -14.40 -12.53
C TYR A 110 7.97 -14.03 -11.46
N GLU A 111 7.63 -14.17 -10.17
CA GLU A 111 8.54 -13.94 -9.03
C GLU A 111 9.14 -12.51 -8.95
N LEU A 112 8.41 -11.51 -9.45
CA LEU A 112 8.80 -10.10 -9.48
C LEU A 112 8.27 -9.32 -8.25
N GLU A 113 8.58 -9.80 -7.04
CA GLU A 113 8.05 -9.23 -5.78
C GLU A 113 8.40 -7.74 -5.58
N ASN A 114 9.62 -7.36 -5.96
CA ASN A 114 10.09 -5.97 -5.88
C ASN A 114 9.27 -5.04 -6.80
N VAL A 115 8.94 -5.52 -7.99
CA VAL A 115 8.10 -4.78 -8.95
C VAL A 115 6.68 -4.65 -8.41
N GLY A 116 6.11 -5.73 -7.88
CA GLY A 116 4.79 -5.71 -7.24
C GLY A 116 4.71 -4.69 -6.11
N THR A 117 5.73 -4.67 -5.23
CA THR A 117 5.85 -3.69 -4.15
C THR A 117 5.89 -2.25 -4.68
N ASN A 118 6.65 -2.00 -5.74
CA ASN A 118 6.73 -0.68 -6.38
C ASN A 118 5.39 -0.24 -6.98
N ILE A 119 4.67 -1.15 -7.64
CA ILE A 119 3.35 -0.89 -8.20
C ILE A 119 2.37 -0.47 -7.10
N MET A 120 2.34 -1.19 -5.97
CA MET A 120 1.50 -0.82 -4.83
C MET A 120 1.87 0.57 -4.27
N LYS A 121 3.16 0.91 -4.15
CA LYS A 121 3.58 2.26 -3.72
C LYS A 121 3.15 3.35 -4.71
N ILE A 122 3.24 3.09 -6.01
CA ILE A 122 2.82 4.01 -7.07
C ILE A 122 1.30 4.22 -7.02
N ALA A 123 0.52 3.13 -6.92
CA ALA A 123 -0.93 3.18 -6.74
C ALA A 123 -1.31 3.98 -5.48
N GLY A 124 -0.68 3.68 -4.34
CA GLY A 124 -0.87 4.41 -3.09
C GLY A 124 -0.63 5.91 -3.24
N CYS A 125 0.49 6.30 -3.86
CA CYS A 125 0.81 7.70 -4.12
C CYS A 125 -0.22 8.39 -5.01
N TYR A 126 -0.70 7.70 -6.05
CA TYR A 126 -1.69 8.24 -6.97
C TYR A 126 -3.03 8.48 -6.29
N HIS A 127 -3.60 7.46 -5.65
CA HIS A 127 -4.89 7.57 -4.95
C HIS A 127 -4.82 8.64 -3.84
N TRP A 128 -3.70 8.69 -3.11
CA TRP A 128 -3.49 9.71 -2.10
C TRP A 128 -3.53 11.14 -2.67
N LYS A 129 -2.83 11.39 -3.79
CA LYS A 129 -2.80 12.71 -4.45
C LYS A 129 -4.16 13.11 -5.02
N HIS A 130 -4.99 12.16 -5.42
CA HIS A 130 -6.31 12.39 -6.02
C HIS A 130 -7.47 12.35 -5.01
N GLY A 131 -7.21 12.63 -3.72
CA GLY A 131 -8.24 12.72 -2.68
C GLY A 131 -8.81 11.39 -2.20
N ARG A 132 -8.50 10.26 -2.86
CA ARG A 132 -8.90 8.90 -2.44
C ARG A 132 -7.96 8.37 -1.35
N LYS A 133 -7.96 9.02 -0.19
CA LYS A 133 -7.01 8.79 0.92
C LYS A 133 -7.05 7.35 1.44
N GLY A 134 -8.25 6.80 1.62
CA GLY A 134 -8.45 5.41 2.06
C GLY A 134 -7.76 4.39 1.17
N THR A 135 -8.07 4.41 -0.12
CA THR A 135 -7.42 3.55 -1.12
C THR A 135 -5.91 3.79 -1.19
N GLY A 136 -5.46 5.03 -1.01
CA GLY A 136 -4.03 5.36 -0.94
C GLY A 136 -3.31 4.63 0.20
N VAL A 137 -3.88 4.66 1.40
CA VAL A 137 -3.30 3.98 2.57
C VAL A 137 -3.42 2.47 2.47
N TYR A 138 -4.53 1.94 1.95
CA TYR A 138 -4.67 0.52 1.64
C TYR A 138 -3.48 0.02 0.83
N TRP A 139 -3.15 0.69 -0.29
CA TRP A 139 -2.02 0.28 -1.12
C TRP A 139 -0.66 0.45 -0.43
N PHE A 140 -0.46 1.48 0.40
CA PHE A 140 0.77 1.60 1.20
C PHE A 140 0.90 0.49 2.26
N GLN A 141 -0.21 0.01 2.82
CA GLN A 141 -0.22 -1.12 3.74
C GLN A 141 0.14 -2.42 3.04
N GLN A 142 -0.46 -2.69 1.87
CA GLN A 142 -0.13 -3.86 1.06
C GLN A 142 1.36 -3.83 0.64
N ALA A 143 1.90 -2.64 0.38
CA ALA A 143 3.33 -2.45 0.06
C ALA A 143 4.27 -2.50 1.28
N HIS A 144 3.74 -2.65 2.50
CA HIS A 144 4.47 -2.51 3.75
C HIS A 144 5.33 -1.23 3.85
N ASP A 145 4.86 -0.11 3.27
CA ASP A 145 5.57 1.17 3.25
C ASP A 145 5.39 1.94 4.57
N LYS A 146 6.07 1.45 5.61
CA LYS A 146 6.02 2.03 6.98
C LYS A 146 6.37 3.53 6.98
N VAL A 147 7.37 3.93 6.21
CA VAL A 147 7.83 5.34 6.14
C VAL A 147 6.70 6.25 5.63
N ARG A 148 5.98 5.84 4.57
CA ARG A 148 4.82 6.60 4.08
C ARG A 148 3.67 6.63 5.08
N LEU A 149 3.37 5.48 5.69
CA LEU A 149 2.28 5.36 6.66
C LEU A 149 2.54 6.22 7.91
N ASP A 150 3.76 6.22 8.43
CA ASP A 150 4.15 7.03 9.59
C ASP A 150 4.09 8.52 9.27
N ARG A 151 4.53 8.92 8.07
CA ARG A 151 4.40 10.31 7.61
C ARG A 151 2.93 10.74 7.52
N ILE A 152 2.05 9.86 7.07
CA ILE A 152 0.60 10.11 7.02
C ILE A 152 0.05 10.25 8.44
N ALA A 153 0.40 9.34 9.35
CA ALA A 153 -0.01 9.42 10.75
C ALA A 153 0.43 10.73 11.40
N GLN A 154 1.68 11.16 11.17
CA GLN A 154 2.21 12.41 11.70
C GLN A 154 1.46 13.64 11.17
N GLN A 155 1.09 13.65 9.89
CA GLN A 155 0.25 14.72 9.33
C GLN A 155 -1.14 14.77 9.97
N LEU A 156 -1.72 13.61 10.28
CA LEU A 156 -2.99 13.53 10.99
C LEU A 156 -2.83 13.99 12.44
N PHE A 157 -1.74 13.62 13.12
CA PHE A 157 -1.40 14.07 14.47
C PHE A 157 -1.31 15.60 14.58
N GLU A 158 -0.73 16.27 13.60
CA GLU A 158 -0.64 17.74 13.57
C GLU A 158 -2.00 18.41 13.38
N ARG A 159 -2.91 17.78 12.64
CA ARG A 159 -4.26 18.29 12.42
C ARG A 159 -5.15 18.08 13.63
N ILE A 160 -5.08 16.88 14.23
CA ILE A 160 -5.97 16.48 15.33
C ILE A 160 -5.48 17.08 16.66
N GLY A 161 -4.18 16.95 16.98
CA GLY A 161 -3.63 17.31 18.28
C GLY A 161 -3.58 18.81 18.58
N LYS A 162 -3.88 19.68 17.60
CA LYS A 162 -3.95 21.14 17.81
C LYS A 162 -5.28 21.62 18.39
N SER A 163 -6.34 20.82 18.32
CA SER A 163 -7.68 21.21 18.76
C SER A 163 -8.12 20.38 19.96
N VAL A 164 -8.52 21.06 21.03
CA VAL A 164 -9.29 20.44 22.13
C VAL A 164 -10.78 20.38 21.78
N ALA A 165 -11.22 21.18 20.80
CA ALA A 165 -12.61 21.23 20.36
C ALA A 165 -12.99 20.04 19.47
N ASP A 166 -14.18 19.49 19.73
CA ASP A 166 -14.73 18.28 19.09
C ASP A 166 -15.15 18.51 17.61
N ASP A 167 -15.21 19.76 17.12
CA ASP A 167 -15.63 20.07 15.73
C ASP A 167 -14.71 19.43 14.67
N ASN A 168 -13.43 19.26 15.00
CA ASN A 168 -12.48 18.61 14.10
C ASN A 168 -12.70 17.08 14.05
N PHE A 169 -13.32 16.49 15.09
CA PHE A 169 -13.52 15.04 15.24
C PHE A 169 -14.20 14.39 14.04
N LYS A 170 -15.37 14.91 13.66
CA LYS A 170 -16.17 14.35 12.56
C LYS A 170 -15.42 14.34 11.23
N GLN A 171 -14.59 15.36 10.97
CA GLN A 171 -13.85 15.48 9.71
C GLN A 171 -12.75 14.42 9.57
N TRP A 172 -12.04 14.09 10.65
CA TRP A 172 -11.00 13.06 10.60
C TRP A 172 -11.52 11.67 10.93
N GLU A 173 -12.64 11.53 11.65
CA GLU A 173 -13.32 10.25 11.85
C GLU A 173 -13.67 9.62 10.50
N GLY A 174 -14.31 10.37 9.60
CA GLY A 174 -14.60 9.90 8.24
C GLY A 174 -13.34 9.56 7.45
N LEU A 175 -12.22 10.28 7.67
CA LEU A 175 -10.94 9.91 7.07
C LEU A 175 -10.43 8.57 7.61
N LEU A 176 -10.46 8.32 8.92
CA LEU A 176 -10.02 7.05 9.51
C LEU A 176 -10.93 5.87 9.17
N GLU A 177 -12.22 6.09 8.98
CA GLU A 177 -13.12 5.05 8.45
C GLU A 177 -12.70 4.62 7.05
N LEU A 178 -12.34 5.57 6.18
CA LEU A 178 -11.82 5.28 4.86
C LEU A 178 -10.48 4.54 4.89
N LEU A 179 -9.72 4.64 5.99
CA LEU A 179 -8.41 3.99 6.14
C LEU A 179 -8.50 2.50 6.51
N GLY A 180 -9.70 1.98 6.81
CA GLY A 180 -9.96 0.54 7.04
C GLY A 180 -9.50 0.03 8.41
N SER A 181 -9.98 -1.16 8.82
CA SER A 181 -9.64 -1.80 10.10
C SER A 181 -8.38 -2.65 10.06
N ASP A 182 -7.93 -3.09 8.87
CA ASP A 182 -6.82 -4.03 8.69
C ASP A 182 -5.44 -3.36 8.73
N ILE A 183 -5.31 -2.33 9.56
CA ILE A 183 -4.06 -1.63 9.76
C ILE A 183 -3.13 -2.56 10.54
N GLY A 184 -2.06 -3.01 9.88
CA GLY A 184 -0.99 -3.78 10.51
C GLY A 184 -0.60 -3.21 11.88
N SER A 185 -0.41 -4.12 12.84
CA SER A 185 -0.47 -3.93 14.29
C SER A 185 0.66 -3.10 14.94
N ALA A 186 1.22 -2.12 14.24
CA ALA A 186 2.22 -1.25 14.82
C ALA A 186 2.31 0.09 14.08
N GLY A 187 2.05 1.18 14.78
CA GLY A 187 2.44 2.53 14.33
C GLY A 187 1.44 3.62 14.67
N GLY A 188 1.68 4.82 14.13
CA GLY A 188 0.85 6.00 14.43
C GLY A 188 -0.61 5.87 13.96
N LEU A 189 -0.86 5.14 12.86
CA LEU A 189 -2.23 4.89 12.37
C LEU A 189 -3.04 4.03 13.34
N GLU A 190 -2.43 3.00 13.93
CA GLU A 190 -3.12 2.16 14.91
C GLU A 190 -3.57 2.98 16.13
N PHE A 191 -2.69 3.87 16.64
CA PHE A 191 -3.06 4.79 17.70
C PHE A 191 -4.26 5.67 17.30
N LEU A 192 -4.31 6.18 16.06
CA LEU A 192 -5.45 6.98 15.59
C LEU A 192 -6.76 6.20 15.59
N HIS A 193 -6.74 4.92 15.21
CA HIS A 193 -7.91 4.07 15.27
C HIS A 193 -8.39 3.85 16.71
N ARG A 194 -7.47 3.52 17.62
CA ARG A 194 -7.81 3.39 19.05
C ARG A 194 -8.34 4.70 19.64
N TYR A 195 -7.76 5.83 19.24
CA TYR A 195 -8.21 7.16 19.65
C TYR A 195 -9.61 7.50 19.11
N ARG A 196 -9.91 7.13 17.85
CA ARG A 196 -11.25 7.23 17.26
C ARG A 196 -12.26 6.40 18.06
N ASP A 197 -11.92 5.14 18.32
CA ASP A 197 -12.82 4.20 19.00
C ASP A 197 -13.13 4.67 20.43
N PHE A 198 -12.12 5.20 21.13
CA PHE A 198 -12.31 5.90 22.41
C PHE A 198 -13.30 7.07 22.30
N LYS A 199 -13.09 7.98 21.34
CA LYS A 199 -13.96 9.16 21.17
C LYS A 199 -15.40 8.79 20.81
N ARG A 200 -15.61 7.78 19.97
CA ARG A 200 -16.93 7.25 19.64
C ARG A 200 -17.62 6.63 20.86
N SER A 201 -16.88 5.83 21.62
CA SER A 201 -17.37 5.24 22.87
C SER A 201 -17.72 6.33 23.89
N LEU A 202 -16.91 7.39 24.00
CA LEU A 202 -17.18 8.54 24.86
C LEU A 202 -18.47 9.26 24.47
N GLN A 203 -18.68 9.51 23.18
CA GLN A 203 -19.92 10.13 22.70
C GLN A 203 -21.15 9.28 23.08
N GLN A 204 -21.09 7.96 22.86
CA GLN A 204 -22.16 7.04 23.24
C GLN A 204 -22.41 7.01 24.76
N ALA A 205 -21.36 7.01 25.57
CA ALA A 205 -21.47 7.04 27.03
C ALA A 205 -22.13 8.32 27.55
N LEU A 206 -21.92 9.46 26.87
CA LEU A 206 -22.51 10.76 27.22
C LEU A 206 -23.97 10.90 26.73
N GLU A 207 -24.33 10.32 25.59
CA GLU A 207 -25.68 10.42 25.00
C GLU A 207 -26.72 9.49 25.66
N GLY A 208 -26.32 8.37 26.29
CA GLY A 208 -27.26 7.63 27.14
C GLY A 208 -26.93 6.17 27.53
N ARG A 209 -26.80 5.98 28.86
CA ARG A 209 -27.48 4.98 29.72
C ARG A 209 -27.04 3.50 29.78
N THR A 210 -25.76 3.16 29.66
CA THR A 210 -25.28 1.93 30.33
C THR A 210 -24.00 2.21 31.11
N GLY A 211 -23.97 1.77 32.38
CA GLY A 211 -22.72 1.81 33.18
C GLY A 211 -21.61 0.97 32.54
N GLU A 212 -21.98 -0.01 31.73
CA GLU A 212 -21.09 -0.86 30.94
C GLU A 212 -20.40 -0.09 29.81
N ALA A 213 -21.13 0.71 29.02
CA ALA A 213 -20.53 1.53 27.96
C ALA A 213 -19.53 2.54 28.56
N ALA A 214 -19.89 3.19 29.66
CA ALA A 214 -19.00 4.13 30.34
C ALA A 214 -17.75 3.44 30.90
N ARG A 215 -17.87 2.20 31.40
CA ARG A 215 -16.74 1.39 31.86
C ARG A 215 -15.83 0.96 30.70
N GLN A 216 -16.41 0.60 29.55
CA GLN A 216 -15.67 0.32 28.33
C GLN A 216 -14.91 1.56 27.83
N THR A 217 -15.52 2.76 27.91
CA THR A 217 -14.85 4.02 27.57
C THR A 217 -13.65 4.27 28.48
N VAL A 218 -13.79 4.02 29.79
CA VAL A 218 -12.66 4.10 30.74
C VAL A 218 -11.57 3.09 30.36
N GLU A 219 -11.93 1.88 29.99
CA GLU A 219 -10.94 0.89 29.54
C GLU A 219 -10.15 1.38 28.32
N PHE A 220 -10.82 1.91 27.29
CA PHE A 220 -10.16 2.50 26.13
C PHE A 220 -9.25 3.69 26.50
N LEU A 221 -9.72 4.59 27.37
CA LEU A 221 -8.92 5.70 27.87
C LEU A 221 -7.64 5.21 28.55
N ILE A 222 -7.76 4.25 29.46
CA ILE A 222 -6.63 3.73 30.23
C ILE A 222 -5.67 2.96 29.33
N GLN A 223 -6.16 2.20 28.36
CA GLN A 223 -5.31 1.56 27.35
C GLN A 223 -4.50 2.59 26.56
N LEU A 224 -5.11 3.69 26.12
CA LEU A 224 -4.42 4.79 25.44
C LEU A 224 -3.40 5.48 26.36
N MET A 225 -3.76 5.79 27.60
CA MET A 225 -2.88 6.51 28.53
C MET A 225 -1.72 5.66 29.08
N ARG A 226 -1.88 4.32 29.15
CA ARG A 226 -0.80 3.39 29.52
C ARG A 226 0.15 3.10 28.38
N ASN A 227 -0.30 3.22 27.13
CA ASN A 227 0.54 2.89 25.99
C ASN A 227 1.70 3.91 25.86
N PRO A 228 2.97 3.47 25.96
CA PRO A 228 4.13 4.37 25.87
C PRO A 228 4.27 5.03 24.49
N SER A 229 3.67 4.44 23.45
CA SER A 229 3.66 4.97 22.09
C SER A 229 2.58 6.03 21.86
N THR A 230 1.74 6.35 22.86
CA THR A 230 0.74 7.41 22.74
C THR A 230 1.41 8.78 22.63
N PRO A 231 1.23 9.52 21.52
CA PRO A 231 1.93 10.78 21.31
C PRO A 231 1.54 11.82 22.36
N GLN A 232 2.52 12.49 22.98
CA GLN A 232 2.29 13.44 24.09
C GLN A 232 1.27 14.55 23.78
N ARG A 233 1.19 15.00 22.52
CA ARG A 233 0.20 16.00 22.09
C ARG A 233 -1.26 15.58 22.30
N PHE A 234 -1.54 14.29 22.42
CA PHE A 234 -2.88 13.75 22.70
C PHE A 234 -3.17 13.60 24.19
N TRP A 235 -2.17 13.73 25.07
CA TRP A 235 -2.39 13.55 26.51
C TRP A 235 -3.35 14.60 27.07
N LEU A 236 -3.20 15.88 26.68
CA LEU A 236 -4.10 16.94 27.15
C LEU A 236 -5.55 16.75 26.64
N PRO A 237 -5.81 16.49 25.35
CA PRO A 237 -7.15 16.10 24.87
C PRO A 237 -7.75 14.90 25.63
N LEU A 238 -6.97 13.83 25.83
CA LEU A 238 -7.42 12.64 26.56
C LEU A 238 -7.74 12.93 28.02
N LEU A 239 -6.90 13.71 28.70
CA LEU A 239 -7.13 14.15 30.08
C LEU A 239 -8.36 15.06 30.18
N HIS A 240 -8.55 15.97 29.23
CA HIS A 240 -9.74 16.81 29.17
C HIS A 240 -11.02 15.96 29.03
N ASP A 241 -11.01 14.96 28.14
CA ASP A 241 -12.14 14.04 28.00
C ASP A 241 -12.35 13.16 29.23
N SER A 242 -11.27 12.79 29.93
CA SER A 242 -11.37 12.02 31.18
C SER A 242 -12.14 12.75 32.28
N VAL A 243 -12.13 14.10 32.30
CA VAL A 243 -12.93 14.90 33.24
C VAL A 243 -14.42 14.65 33.04
N LYS A 244 -14.87 14.46 31.79
CA LYS A 244 -16.26 14.12 31.48
C LYS A 244 -16.65 12.78 32.15
N LEU A 245 -15.76 11.79 32.11
CA LEU A 245 -15.96 10.48 32.72
C LEU A 245 -15.87 10.50 34.26
N LEU A 246 -14.97 11.31 34.83
CA LEU A 246 -14.84 11.50 36.29
C LEU A 246 -16.09 12.14 36.90
N ASN A 247 -16.78 13.00 36.13
CA ASN A 247 -18.01 13.67 36.55
C ASN A 247 -19.27 12.82 36.38
N CYS A 248 -19.18 11.60 35.83
CA CYS A 248 -20.31 10.69 35.72
C CYS A 248 -20.80 10.23 37.10
N LYS A 249 -22.00 10.67 37.50
CA LYS A 249 -22.71 10.22 38.71
C LYS A 249 -23.64 9.04 38.37
N PRO A 250 -23.92 8.09 39.29
CA PRO A 250 -23.73 8.17 40.75
C PRO A 250 -22.52 7.39 41.32
N ARG A 251 -21.81 6.55 40.53
CA ARG A 251 -20.66 5.77 41.02
C ARG A 251 -19.38 6.16 40.28
N PRO A 252 -18.23 6.26 40.97
CA PRO A 252 -16.97 6.53 40.32
C PRO A 252 -16.65 5.40 39.33
N LEU A 253 -16.40 5.77 38.07
CA LEU A 253 -16.05 4.82 37.02
C LEU A 253 -14.58 4.41 37.09
N LEU A 254 -13.71 5.30 37.57
CA LEU A 254 -12.28 5.09 37.69
C LEU A 254 -11.93 4.66 39.12
N ASN A 255 -11.04 3.67 39.24
CA ASN A 255 -10.45 3.27 40.51
C ASN A 255 -9.23 4.14 40.90
N VAL A 256 -8.67 3.89 42.08
CA VAL A 256 -7.50 4.64 42.59
C VAL A 256 -6.31 4.53 41.65
N ALA A 257 -6.00 3.33 41.13
CA ALA A 257 -4.84 3.13 40.25
C ALA A 257 -5.00 3.85 38.90
N GLU A 258 -6.20 3.84 38.33
CA GLU A 258 -6.55 4.54 37.09
C GLU A 258 -6.51 6.06 37.28
N THR A 259 -7.06 6.56 38.39
CA THR A 259 -7.02 7.99 38.73
C THR A 259 -5.58 8.47 38.94
N THR A 260 -4.76 7.69 39.66
CA THR A 260 -3.34 7.98 39.86
C THR A 260 -2.56 7.99 38.54
N LEU A 261 -2.88 7.10 37.59
CA LEU A 261 -2.27 7.13 36.25
C LEU A 261 -2.55 8.46 35.53
N LEU A 262 -3.80 8.92 35.54
CA LEU A 262 -4.18 10.19 34.91
C LEU A 262 -3.51 11.38 35.59
N LEU A 263 -3.45 11.39 36.92
CA LEU A 263 -2.76 12.42 37.70
C LEU A 263 -1.27 12.47 37.41
N ASN A 264 -0.59 11.32 37.34
CA ASN A 264 0.82 11.25 36.98
C ASN A 264 1.06 11.82 35.58
N LYS A 265 0.19 11.49 34.61
CA LYS A 265 0.28 12.03 33.24
C LYS A 265 0.04 13.53 33.18
N LEU A 266 -0.89 14.05 33.99
CA LEU A 266 -1.11 15.49 34.13
C LEU A 266 0.11 16.19 34.74
N GLN A 267 0.71 15.59 35.78
CA GLN A 267 1.92 16.11 36.44
C GLN A 267 3.11 16.13 35.48
N GLU A 268 3.29 15.08 34.67
CA GLU A 268 4.31 15.03 33.60
C GLU A 268 4.14 16.20 32.63
N LEU A 269 2.90 16.48 32.18
CA LEU A 269 2.63 17.63 31.29
C LEU A 269 2.90 18.97 31.97
N SER A 270 2.52 19.14 33.25
CA SER A 270 2.75 20.41 33.95
C SER A 270 4.23 20.68 34.15
N MET A 271 5.03 19.65 34.42
CA MET A 271 6.48 19.77 34.54
C MET A 271 7.15 20.06 33.19
N ALA A 272 6.63 19.50 32.09
CA ALA A 272 7.16 19.77 30.75
C ALA A 272 6.97 21.23 30.32
N LYS A 273 5.83 21.85 30.67
CA LYS A 273 5.56 23.28 30.39
C LYS A 273 6.47 24.26 31.13
N LEU A 274 7.13 23.82 32.20
CA LEU A 274 8.05 24.65 32.99
C LEU A 274 9.48 24.67 32.40
N ARG A 275 9.75 23.94 31.31
CA ARG A 275 11.05 23.92 30.64
C ARG A 275 11.05 24.91 29.46
N PRO A 276 12.04 25.81 29.34
CA PRO A 276 12.04 26.91 28.38
C PRO A 276 12.24 26.53 26.90
N ASP A 277 12.44 25.24 26.58
CA ASP A 277 12.71 24.76 25.21
C ASP A 277 11.59 23.85 24.64
N PHE A 278 10.35 23.99 25.11
CA PHE A 278 9.18 23.22 24.65
C PHE A 278 8.12 24.08 23.95
#